data_AF-A0A3E3DPC1-F1
#
_entry.id   AF-A0A3E3DPC1-F1
#
_cell.length_a   1.000
_cell.length_b   1.000
_cell.length_c   1.000
_cell.angle_alpha   90.00
_cell.angle_beta   90.00
_cell.angle_gamma   90.00
#
_symmetry.space_group_name_H-M   'P 1'
#
loop_
_entity.id
_entity.type
_entity.pdbx_description
1 polymer ?
#
loop_
_entity_poly.entity_id
_entity_poly.type
_entity_poly.pdbx_seq_one_letter_code
_entity_poly.pdbx_strand_id
1 'polypeptide(L)'
;MKNIKDCMKSRMKKRAEFVKAPYGYRIKDRQLVVEEMEAFRVRSALKFVMDYLNNPPEYMVLEFIDYKKDTQHLVLNYEEAANSIPYSWICRQVGKEIELREQYFQAGEDISLLALQNVMELSFTEVESHWSNQGNLMRSAGIWAKRLRKMPASVYYAGVVTARTKSYSEELRYIGNYEPIISKEQFDALNKRVNETVFVD
;
A
#
# COMPACT_ATOMS: atom_id res chain seq x y z
N MET A 1 20.60 -37.52 7.50
CA MET A 1 19.42 -36.95 8.20
C MET A 1 19.02 -35.66 7.50
N LYS A 2 17.75 -35.49 7.08
CA LYS A 2 17.27 -34.20 6.54
C LYS A 2 17.12 -33.22 7.70
N ASN A 3 17.63 -32.00 7.54
CA ASN A 3 17.52 -30.94 8.53
C ASN A 3 16.03 -30.70 8.86
N ILE A 4 15.69 -30.57 10.15
CA ILE A 4 14.32 -30.32 10.62
C ILE A 4 13.73 -29.10 9.92
N LYS A 5 14.54 -28.06 9.66
CA LYS A 5 14.13 -26.88 8.89
C LYS A 5 13.69 -27.21 7.46
N ASP A 6 14.37 -28.12 6.78
CA ASP A 6 14.03 -28.54 5.41
C ASP A 6 12.79 -29.44 5.39
N CYS A 7 12.65 -30.30 6.39
CA CYS A 7 11.47 -31.14 6.55
C CYS A 7 10.21 -30.29 6.85
N MET A 8 10.37 -29.23 7.66
CA MET A 8 9.32 -28.25 7.94
C MET A 8 8.98 -27.40 6.71
N LYS A 9 9.97 -26.86 5.98
CA LYS A 9 9.75 -26.15 4.70
C LYS A 9 8.94 -26.99 3.71
N SER A 10 9.28 -28.27 3.55
CA SER A 10 8.56 -29.20 2.69
C SER A 10 7.11 -29.41 3.13
N ARG A 11 6.88 -29.58 4.45
CA ARG A 11 5.55 -29.82 5.02
C ARG A 11 4.67 -28.57 4.98
N MET A 12 5.26 -27.38 5.12
CA MET A 12 4.55 -26.09 5.03
C MET A 12 4.27 -25.67 3.60
N LYS A 13 5.18 -25.94 2.65
CA LYS A 13 4.89 -25.80 1.20
C LYS A 13 3.64 -26.58 0.79
N LYS A 14 3.38 -27.74 1.42
CA LYS A 14 2.17 -28.56 1.19
C LYS A 14 0.92 -28.08 1.94
N ARG A 15 1.04 -27.16 2.90
CA ARG A 15 -0.02 -26.80 3.88
C ARG A 15 -0.30 -25.31 4.00
N ALA A 16 0.26 -24.46 3.15
CA ALA A 16 -0.08 -23.04 3.14
C ALA A 16 -1.53 -22.85 2.64
N GLU A 17 -2.49 -23.20 3.50
CA GLU A 17 -3.89 -22.87 3.33
C GLU A 17 -4.05 -21.41 3.75
N PHE A 18 -4.21 -20.54 2.75
CA PHE A 18 -4.55 -19.16 2.99
C PHE A 18 -5.96 -19.12 3.61
N VAL A 19 -6.07 -18.66 4.86
CA VAL A 19 -7.37 -18.50 5.56
C VAL A 19 -8.15 -17.31 5.01
N LYS A 20 -7.44 -16.30 4.50
CA LYS A 20 -8.00 -15.10 3.87
C LYS A 20 -7.01 -14.59 2.82
N ALA A 21 -7.51 -14.24 1.62
CA ALA A 21 -6.69 -13.58 0.61
C ALA A 21 -6.37 -12.13 1.03
N PRO A 22 -5.12 -11.67 0.86
CA PRO A 22 -4.82 -10.24 0.83
C PRO A 22 -5.57 -9.56 -0.32
N TYR A 23 -5.92 -8.28 -0.17
CA TYR A 23 -6.51 -7.48 -1.26
C TYR A 23 -5.58 -7.47 -2.47
N GLY A 24 -6.09 -7.66 -3.69
CA GLY A 24 -5.27 -7.92 -4.88
C GLY A 24 -5.20 -9.40 -5.28
N TYR A 25 -5.67 -10.29 -4.42
CA TYR A 25 -5.70 -11.72 -4.65
C TYR A 25 -7.08 -12.31 -4.36
N ARG A 26 -7.37 -13.44 -4.98
CA ARG A 26 -8.39 -14.38 -4.53
C ARG A 26 -7.78 -15.75 -4.22
N ILE A 27 -8.50 -16.58 -3.48
CA ILE A 27 -8.12 -17.98 -3.27
C ILE A 27 -8.84 -18.84 -4.30
N LYS A 28 -8.08 -19.59 -5.09
CA LYS A 28 -8.59 -20.64 -5.99
C LYS A 28 -7.74 -21.89 -5.79
N ASP A 29 -8.38 -23.04 -5.58
CA ASP A 29 -7.69 -24.33 -5.38
C ASP A 29 -6.58 -24.28 -4.29
N ARG A 30 -6.87 -23.56 -3.19
CA ARG A 30 -5.95 -23.29 -2.06
C ARG A 30 -4.69 -22.49 -2.43
N GLN A 31 -4.65 -21.86 -3.59
CA GLN A 31 -3.58 -20.98 -4.04
C GLN A 31 -4.08 -19.53 -4.15
N LEU A 32 -3.16 -18.57 -3.97
CA LEU A 32 -3.43 -17.18 -4.30
C LEU A 32 -3.35 -17.01 -5.82
N VAL A 33 -4.39 -16.43 -6.40
CA VAL A 33 -4.45 -16.03 -7.80
C VAL A 33 -4.67 -14.53 -7.84
N VAL A 34 -3.91 -13.85 -8.70
CA VAL A 34 -3.98 -12.39 -8.86
C VAL A 34 -5.37 -11.99 -9.37
N GLU A 35 -5.97 -10.99 -8.73
CA GLU A 35 -7.16 -10.29 -9.22
C GLU A 35 -6.69 -8.99 -9.89
N GLU A 36 -6.57 -8.99 -11.21
CA GLU A 36 -5.80 -7.96 -11.94
C GLU A 36 -6.19 -6.52 -11.62
N MET A 37 -7.50 -6.23 -11.50
CA MET A 37 -7.96 -4.89 -11.19
C MET A 37 -7.55 -4.46 -9.77
N GLU A 38 -7.68 -5.35 -8.79
CA GLU A 38 -7.26 -5.06 -7.41
C GLU A 38 -5.74 -5.00 -7.29
N ALA A 39 -5.03 -5.90 -7.98
CA ALA A 39 -3.58 -5.94 -8.01
C ALA A 39 -2.99 -4.70 -8.65
N PHE A 40 -3.62 -4.18 -9.71
CA PHE A 40 -3.25 -2.90 -10.29
C PHE A 40 -3.39 -1.76 -9.28
N ARG A 41 -4.50 -1.68 -8.54
CA ARG A 41 -4.65 -0.69 -7.46
C ARG A 41 -3.57 -0.79 -6.40
N VAL A 42 -3.20 -2.01 -6.01
CA VAL A 42 -2.08 -2.24 -5.07
C VAL A 42 -0.78 -1.69 -5.66
N ARG A 43 -0.45 -2.03 -6.92
CA ARG A 43 0.76 -1.51 -7.59
C ARG A 43 0.79 0.01 -7.63
N SER A 44 -0.32 0.65 -8.04
CA SER A 44 -0.42 2.11 -8.13
C SER A 44 -0.31 2.78 -6.75
N ALA A 45 -0.99 2.24 -5.74
CA ALA A 45 -0.91 2.78 -4.39
C ALA A 45 0.51 2.68 -3.80
N LEU A 46 1.21 1.55 -4.02
CA LEU A 46 2.59 1.39 -3.57
C LEU A 46 3.56 2.31 -4.33
N LYS A 47 3.32 2.52 -5.63
CA LYS A 47 4.06 3.51 -6.42
C LYS A 47 3.91 4.91 -5.82
N PHE A 48 2.68 5.38 -5.57
CA PHE A 48 2.45 6.70 -4.98
C PHE A 48 3.04 6.85 -3.59
N VAL A 49 2.94 5.82 -2.75
CA VAL A 49 3.62 5.82 -1.44
C VAL A 49 5.13 6.02 -1.61
N MET A 50 5.76 5.27 -2.51
CA MET A 50 7.20 5.40 -2.75
C MET A 50 7.57 6.77 -3.32
N ASP A 51 6.79 7.27 -4.27
CA ASP A 51 6.97 8.61 -4.86
C ASP A 51 6.93 9.69 -3.76
N TYR A 52 5.95 9.61 -2.85
CA TYR A 52 5.77 10.60 -1.79
C TYR A 52 6.78 10.48 -0.66
N LEU A 53 7.27 9.26 -0.38
CA LEU A 53 8.37 9.04 0.55
C LEU A 53 9.69 9.64 0.04
N ASN A 54 9.86 9.72 -1.27
CA ASN A 54 11.07 10.26 -1.89
C ASN A 54 10.94 11.77 -2.14
N ASN A 55 9.77 12.22 -2.56
CA ASN A 55 9.48 13.61 -2.88
C ASN A 55 8.00 13.91 -2.58
N PRO A 56 7.66 14.30 -1.34
CA PRO A 56 6.28 14.61 -0.99
C PRO A 56 5.78 15.81 -1.82
N PRO A 57 4.54 15.79 -2.32
CA PRO A 57 4.01 16.88 -3.13
C PRO A 57 3.84 18.15 -2.29
N GLU A 58 4.02 19.32 -2.92
CA GLU A 58 4.02 20.63 -2.25
C GLU A 58 2.76 20.85 -1.40
N TYR A 59 1.57 20.57 -1.96
CA TYR A 59 0.30 20.73 -1.24
C TYR A 59 0.28 19.95 0.07
N MET A 60 0.90 18.75 0.11
CA MET A 60 0.96 17.92 1.30
C MET A 60 1.90 18.50 2.35
N VAL A 61 3.03 19.07 1.92
CA VAL A 61 4.00 19.71 2.80
C VAL A 61 3.35 20.93 3.46
N LEU A 62 2.64 21.75 2.69
CA LEU A 62 1.91 22.91 3.19
C LEU A 62 0.82 22.51 4.20
N GLU A 63 0.00 21.51 3.87
CA GLU A 63 -1.00 20.97 4.81
C GLU A 63 -0.37 20.46 6.12
N PHE A 64 0.83 19.87 6.05
CA PHE A 64 1.54 19.36 7.22
C PHE A 64 2.11 20.50 8.09
N ILE A 65 2.63 21.56 7.47
CA ILE A 65 3.09 22.78 8.17
C ILE A 65 1.92 23.39 8.94
N ASP A 66 0.78 23.59 8.28
CA ASP A 66 -0.42 24.16 8.91
C ASP A 66 -0.89 23.29 10.07
N TYR A 67 -0.93 21.97 9.87
CA TYR A 67 -1.28 21.03 10.95
C TYR A 67 -0.35 21.14 12.16
N LYS A 68 0.98 21.21 11.96
CA LYS A 68 1.95 21.33 13.06
C LYS A 68 1.84 22.67 13.79
N LYS A 69 1.59 23.74 13.04
CA LYS A 69 1.35 25.07 13.61
C LYS A 69 0.07 25.10 14.46
N ASP A 70 -1.02 24.52 13.97
CA ASP A 70 -2.33 24.58 14.62
C ASP A 70 -2.44 23.64 15.82
N THR A 71 -1.79 22.47 15.76
CA THR A 71 -1.93 21.44 16.81
C THR A 71 -0.77 21.38 17.80
N GLN A 72 0.42 21.80 17.41
CA GLN A 72 1.64 21.71 18.23
C GLN A 72 2.31 23.08 18.45
N HIS A 73 1.75 24.17 17.90
CA HIS A 73 2.36 25.51 17.92
C HIS A 73 3.79 25.55 17.38
N LEU A 74 4.13 24.58 16.50
CA LEU A 74 5.45 24.44 15.91
C LEU A 74 5.43 25.03 14.50
N VAL A 75 6.29 26.01 14.24
CA VAL A 75 6.46 26.61 12.91
C VAL A 75 7.65 25.95 12.23
N LEU A 76 7.36 25.08 11.27
CA LEU A 76 8.37 24.45 10.43
C LEU A 76 8.54 25.25 9.14
N ASN A 77 9.77 25.36 8.65
CA ASN A 77 9.98 25.77 7.26
C ASN A 77 9.66 24.60 6.29
N TYR A 78 9.65 24.88 4.99
CA TYR A 78 9.28 23.89 3.97
C TYR A 78 10.19 22.65 3.98
N GLU A 79 11.51 22.84 4.07
CA GLU A 79 12.48 21.75 4.03
C GLU A 79 12.41 20.88 5.30
N GLU A 80 12.25 21.51 6.47
CA GLU A 80 12.03 20.81 7.74
C GLU A 80 10.75 19.97 7.69
N ALA A 81 9.66 20.54 7.18
CA ALA A 81 8.40 19.85 7.03
C ALA A 81 8.51 18.67 6.05
N ALA A 82 9.01 18.91 4.84
CA ALA A 82 9.14 17.88 3.81
C ALA A 82 9.95 16.66 4.29
N ASN A 83 11.00 16.89 5.08
CA ASN A 83 11.85 15.82 5.62
C ASN A 83 11.29 15.15 6.90
N SER A 84 10.24 15.70 7.52
CA SER A 84 9.67 15.21 8.78
C SER A 84 8.25 14.66 8.65
N ILE A 85 7.69 14.59 7.43
CA ILE A 85 6.37 13.99 7.19
C ILE A 85 6.41 12.50 7.59
N PRO A 86 5.60 12.06 8.57
CA PRO A 86 5.60 10.67 9.00
C PRO A 86 4.91 9.79 7.95
N TYR A 87 5.32 8.52 7.89
CA TYR A 87 4.72 7.54 6.99
C TYR A 87 3.18 7.41 7.15
N SER A 88 2.67 7.63 8.37
CA SER A 88 1.24 7.64 8.67
C SER A 88 0.49 8.75 7.91
N TRP A 89 1.11 9.93 7.76
CA TRP A 89 0.58 11.05 6.99
C TRP A 89 0.57 10.76 5.50
N ILE A 90 1.67 10.19 4.96
CA ILE A 90 1.75 9.75 3.57
C ILE A 90 0.65 8.74 3.26
N CYS A 91 0.47 7.72 4.12
CA CYS A 91 -0.60 6.73 3.97
C CYS A 91 -2.00 7.37 3.98
N ARG A 92 -2.21 8.42 4.78
CA ARG A 92 -3.49 9.13 4.83
C ARG A 92 -3.76 9.83 3.50
N GLN A 93 -2.79 10.56 2.98
CA GLN A 93 -2.97 11.34 1.77
C GLN A 93 -3.05 10.46 0.52
N VAL A 94 -2.11 9.54 0.32
CA VAL A 94 -2.21 8.53 -0.76
C VAL A 94 -3.50 7.72 -0.65
N GLY A 95 -3.94 7.43 0.57
CA GLY A 95 -5.23 6.76 0.81
C GLY A 95 -6.43 7.56 0.29
N LYS A 96 -6.51 8.86 0.58
CA LYS A 96 -7.56 9.74 0.04
C LYS A 96 -7.50 9.82 -1.48
N GLU A 97 -6.31 9.99 -2.02
CA GLU A 97 -6.03 10.08 -3.45
C GLU A 97 -6.52 8.86 -4.24
N ILE A 98 -6.26 7.65 -3.73
CA ILE A 98 -6.74 6.41 -4.33
C ILE A 98 -8.27 6.30 -4.18
N GLU A 99 -8.82 6.63 -3.02
CA GLU A 99 -10.28 6.57 -2.80
C GLU A 99 -11.05 7.53 -3.71
N LEU A 100 -10.49 8.72 -3.98
CA LEU A 100 -11.07 9.68 -4.91
C LEU A 100 -11.01 9.17 -6.35
N ARG A 101 -9.85 8.64 -6.77
CA ARG A 101 -9.69 8.03 -8.10
C ARG A 101 -10.63 6.84 -8.31
N GLU A 102 -10.84 6.03 -7.29
CA GLU A 102 -11.80 4.93 -7.34
C GLU A 102 -13.24 5.43 -7.46
N GLN A 103 -13.61 6.48 -6.75
CA GLN A 103 -14.93 7.12 -6.88
C GLN A 103 -15.13 7.69 -8.29
N TYR A 104 -14.12 8.40 -8.81
CA TYR A 104 -14.14 8.93 -10.17
C TYR A 104 -14.27 7.82 -11.22
N PHE A 105 -13.48 6.75 -11.10
CA PHE A 105 -13.57 5.58 -11.96
C PHE A 105 -14.94 4.89 -11.89
N GLN A 106 -15.52 4.72 -10.70
CA GLN A 106 -16.83 4.10 -10.50
C GLN A 106 -18.00 4.93 -11.04
N ALA A 107 -17.83 6.26 -11.13
CA ALA A 107 -18.82 7.14 -11.74
C ALA A 107 -18.78 7.10 -13.28
N GLY A 108 -17.70 6.57 -13.86
CA GLY A 108 -17.57 6.37 -15.30
C GLY A 108 -18.38 5.18 -15.80
N GLU A 109 -18.68 5.17 -17.10
CA GLU A 109 -19.38 4.05 -17.76
C GLU A 109 -18.42 2.89 -18.10
N ASP A 110 -17.13 3.19 -18.33
CA ASP A 110 -16.11 2.18 -18.64
C ASP A 110 -15.43 1.66 -17.37
N ILE A 111 -15.73 0.40 -17.05
CA ILE A 111 -15.16 -0.32 -15.89
C ILE A 111 -13.98 -1.23 -16.26
N SER A 112 -13.36 -1.03 -17.43
CA SER A 112 -12.21 -1.78 -17.89
C SER A 112 -10.92 -1.47 -17.12
N LEU A 113 -9.94 -2.38 -17.20
CA LEU A 113 -8.63 -2.16 -16.59
C LEU A 113 -7.90 -0.96 -17.22
N LEU A 114 -8.10 -0.74 -18.52
CA LEU A 114 -7.53 0.39 -19.24
C LEU A 114 -8.09 1.72 -18.73
N ALA A 115 -9.41 1.80 -18.51
CA ALA A 115 -10.02 2.98 -17.91
C ALA A 115 -9.47 3.25 -16.50
N LEU A 116 -9.29 2.21 -15.67
CA LEU A 116 -8.67 2.38 -14.36
C LEU A 116 -7.22 2.85 -14.46
N GLN A 117 -6.44 2.32 -15.41
CA GLN A 117 -5.06 2.75 -15.67
C GLN A 117 -5.00 4.23 -15.99
N ASN A 118 -5.83 4.69 -16.92
CA ASN A 118 -5.92 6.10 -17.31
C ASN A 118 -6.25 7.00 -16.11
N VAL A 119 -7.22 6.61 -15.28
CA VAL A 119 -7.58 7.38 -14.08
C VAL A 119 -6.44 7.43 -13.05
N MET A 120 -5.68 6.34 -12.92
CA MET A 120 -4.53 6.29 -12.00
C MET A 120 -3.32 7.10 -12.50
N GLU A 121 -3.26 7.45 -13.77
CA GLU A 121 -2.19 8.29 -14.33
C GLU A 121 -2.48 9.80 -14.21
N LEU A 122 -3.75 10.18 -14.00
CA LEU A 122 -4.12 11.57 -13.78
C LEU A 122 -3.49 12.14 -12.51
N SER A 123 -3.09 13.40 -12.56
CA SER A 123 -2.65 14.13 -11.38
C SER A 123 -3.80 14.27 -10.37
N PHE A 124 -3.45 14.38 -9.09
CA PHE A 124 -4.47 14.47 -8.04
C PHE A 124 -5.39 15.68 -8.23
N THR A 125 -4.80 16.83 -8.59
CA THR A 125 -5.52 18.09 -8.81
C THR A 125 -6.48 18.00 -10.00
N GLU A 126 -6.13 17.28 -11.07
CA GLU A 126 -7.04 17.02 -12.19
C GLU A 126 -8.24 16.20 -11.73
N VAL A 127 -8.01 15.08 -11.02
CA VAL A 127 -9.09 14.21 -10.53
C VAL A 127 -9.99 14.97 -9.56
N GLU A 128 -9.41 15.71 -8.62
CA GLU A 128 -10.13 16.51 -7.64
C GLU A 128 -10.97 17.62 -8.29
N SER A 129 -10.41 18.31 -9.29
CA SER A 129 -11.13 19.35 -10.03
C SER A 129 -12.30 18.75 -10.80
N HIS A 130 -12.09 17.64 -11.51
CA HIS A 130 -13.16 16.97 -12.24
C HIS A 130 -14.28 16.48 -11.31
N TRP A 131 -13.93 15.88 -10.17
CA TRP A 131 -14.90 15.41 -9.19
C TRP A 131 -15.71 16.56 -8.59
N SER A 132 -15.04 17.64 -8.18
CA SER A 132 -15.67 18.80 -7.56
C SER A 132 -16.57 19.56 -8.54
N ASN A 133 -16.16 19.70 -9.81
CA ASN A 133 -16.95 20.36 -10.85
C ASN A 133 -18.26 19.63 -11.16
N GLN A 134 -18.37 18.34 -10.84
CA GLN A 134 -19.60 17.57 -10.94
C GLN A 134 -20.52 17.74 -9.70
N GLY A 135 -20.18 18.63 -8.77
CA GLY A 135 -20.92 18.84 -7.52
C GLY A 135 -20.76 17.70 -6.51
N ASN A 136 -19.81 16.78 -6.74
CA ASN A 136 -19.56 15.67 -5.85
C ASN A 136 -18.60 16.08 -4.73
N LEU A 137 -18.86 15.58 -3.51
CA LEU A 137 -17.96 15.73 -2.37
C LEU A 137 -17.08 14.49 -2.25
N MET A 138 -15.78 14.65 -2.01
CA MET A 138 -14.89 13.52 -1.72
C MET A 138 -15.36 12.84 -0.43
N ARG A 139 -15.64 11.54 -0.51
CA ARG A 139 -15.91 10.71 0.66
C ARG A 139 -14.72 9.81 0.92
N SER A 140 -13.89 10.14 1.90
CA SER A 140 -12.83 9.23 2.33
C SER A 140 -13.30 8.35 3.48
N ALA A 141 -13.28 7.04 3.27
CA ALA A 141 -13.56 6.05 4.31
C ALA A 141 -12.29 5.66 5.08
N GLY A 142 -11.12 6.09 4.61
CA GLY A 142 -9.81 5.78 5.20
C GLY A 142 -9.47 4.28 5.13
N ILE A 143 -10.14 3.53 4.25
CA ILE A 143 -9.90 2.10 4.02
C ILE A 143 -8.51 1.94 3.42
N TRP A 144 -8.16 2.74 2.42
CA TRP A 144 -6.86 2.67 1.78
C TRP A 144 -5.74 3.10 2.71
N ALA A 145 -5.93 4.17 3.50
CA ALA A 145 -4.96 4.55 4.53
C ALA A 145 -4.70 3.44 5.56
N LYS A 146 -5.72 2.64 5.91
CA LYS A 146 -5.56 1.46 6.79
C LYS A 146 -4.86 0.30 6.10
N ARG A 147 -5.12 0.08 4.79
CA ARG A 147 -4.43 -0.94 3.98
C ARG A 147 -2.96 -0.62 3.83
N LEU A 148 -2.63 0.61 3.40
CA LEU A 148 -1.26 1.06 3.15
C LEU A 148 -0.38 0.90 4.39
N ARG A 149 -0.86 1.31 5.57
CA ARG A 149 -0.14 1.12 6.85
C ARG A 149 0.23 -0.34 7.16
N LYS A 150 -0.49 -1.32 6.60
CA LYS A 150 -0.23 -2.76 6.80
C LYS A 150 0.57 -3.39 5.66
N MET A 151 0.68 -2.73 4.50
CA MET A 151 1.34 -3.28 3.32
C MET A 151 2.84 -3.54 3.52
N PRO A 152 3.64 -2.68 4.18
CA PRO A 152 5.05 -2.96 4.48
C PRO A 152 5.25 -4.28 5.26
N ALA A 153 4.31 -4.63 6.14
CA ALA A 153 4.34 -5.89 6.89
C ALA A 153 3.80 -7.09 6.10
N SER A 154 3.11 -6.86 4.98
CA SER A 154 2.44 -7.89 4.18
C SER A 154 3.37 -8.41 3.10
N VAL A 155 4.28 -9.30 3.49
CA VAL A 155 5.25 -9.94 2.60
C VAL A 155 4.61 -10.77 1.46
N TYR A 156 3.30 -11.04 1.55
CA TYR A 156 2.55 -11.75 0.53
C TYR A 156 2.63 -11.08 -0.85
N TYR A 157 2.64 -9.74 -0.89
CA TYR A 157 2.70 -8.97 -2.13
C TYR A 157 4.01 -9.19 -2.92
N ALA A 158 5.07 -9.60 -2.23
CA ALA A 158 6.38 -9.92 -2.78
C ALA A 158 6.58 -11.44 -3.00
N GLY A 159 5.50 -12.24 -2.96
CA GLY A 159 5.58 -13.69 -3.19
C GLY A 159 6.16 -14.47 -2.00
N VAL A 160 6.21 -13.88 -0.80
CA VAL A 160 6.73 -14.53 0.40
C VAL A 160 5.59 -14.97 1.31
N VAL A 161 5.69 -16.20 1.83
CA VAL A 161 4.78 -16.73 2.85
C VAL A 161 5.48 -16.73 4.19
N THR A 162 4.79 -16.18 5.20
CA THR A 162 5.17 -16.30 6.61
C THR A 162 4.45 -17.47 7.26
N ALA A 163 5.24 -18.24 8.00
CA ALA A 163 4.84 -19.43 8.70
C ALA A 163 5.16 -19.24 10.18
N ARG A 164 4.13 -19.08 11.00
CA ARG A 164 4.27 -19.10 12.47
C ARG A 164 3.81 -20.45 12.99
N THR A 165 4.71 -21.18 13.65
CA THR A 165 4.36 -22.43 14.32
C THR A 165 4.09 -22.15 15.79
N LYS A 166 3.00 -22.71 16.36
CA LYS A 166 2.63 -22.53 17.77
C LYS A 166 3.74 -22.92 18.77
N SER A 167 4.72 -23.72 18.34
CA SER A 167 5.79 -24.29 19.14
C SER A 167 7.14 -23.56 19.03
N TYR A 168 7.30 -22.60 18.11
CA TYR A 168 8.53 -21.83 17.96
C TYR A 168 8.19 -20.35 17.79
N SER A 169 8.86 -19.49 18.56
CA SER A 169 8.81 -18.03 18.40
C SER A 169 9.41 -17.55 17.07
N GLU A 170 10.07 -18.43 16.31
CA GLU A 170 10.67 -18.12 15.02
C GLU A 170 9.63 -18.06 13.90
N GLU A 171 9.56 -16.92 13.23
CA GLU A 171 8.81 -16.73 11.99
C GLU A 171 9.62 -17.27 10.81
N LEU A 172 9.15 -18.35 10.19
CA LEU A 172 9.77 -18.89 8.98
C LEU A 172 9.23 -18.16 7.75
N ARG A 173 10.12 -17.65 6.90
CA ARG A 173 9.79 -17.03 5.61
C ARG A 173 10.28 -17.90 4.45
N TYR A 174 9.43 -18.12 3.46
CA TYR A 174 9.79 -18.84 2.24
C TYR A 174 9.04 -18.30 1.03
N ILE A 175 9.60 -18.51 -0.17
CA ILE A 175 8.96 -18.13 -1.43
C ILE A 175 7.74 -19.03 -1.65
N GLY A 176 6.58 -18.39 -1.78
CA GLY A 176 5.31 -19.04 -2.09
C GLY A 176 5.26 -19.51 -3.54
N ASN A 177 4.39 -20.46 -3.80
CA ASN A 177 4.10 -20.92 -5.17
C ASN A 177 2.87 -20.18 -5.70
N TYR A 178 2.99 -18.87 -5.87
CA TYR A 178 1.97 -18.00 -6.45
C TYR A 178 2.63 -16.74 -7.03
N GLU A 179 1.91 -16.03 -7.90
CA GLU A 179 2.42 -14.85 -8.58
C GLU A 179 2.46 -13.62 -7.63
N PRO A 180 3.62 -12.95 -7.48
CA PRO A 180 3.72 -11.74 -6.69
C PRO A 180 3.09 -10.53 -7.41
N ILE A 181 2.46 -9.61 -6.67
CA ILE A 181 1.90 -8.36 -7.24
C ILE A 181 3.00 -7.33 -7.51
N ILE A 182 4.05 -7.32 -6.69
CA ILE A 182 5.25 -6.50 -6.87
C ILE A 182 6.51 -7.35 -6.71
N SER A 183 7.62 -6.89 -7.28
CA SER A 183 8.89 -7.59 -7.12
C SER A 183 9.37 -7.53 -5.66
N LYS A 184 10.23 -8.47 -5.28
CA LYS A 184 10.85 -8.48 -3.95
C LYS A 184 11.71 -7.23 -3.74
N GLU A 185 12.42 -6.79 -4.77
CA GLU A 185 13.26 -5.60 -4.76
C GLU A 185 12.43 -4.35 -4.49
N GLN A 186 11.26 -4.23 -5.15
CA GLN A 186 10.33 -3.12 -4.89
C GLN A 186 9.83 -3.12 -3.44
N PHE A 187 9.50 -4.30 -2.91
CA PHE A 187 9.03 -4.45 -1.53
C PHE A 187 10.12 -4.13 -0.51
N ASP A 188 11.34 -4.61 -0.72
CA ASP A 188 12.48 -4.36 0.16
C ASP A 188 12.88 -2.87 0.13
N ALA A 189 12.84 -2.22 -1.03
CA ALA A 189 13.08 -0.78 -1.17
C ALA A 189 12.02 0.05 -0.42
N LEU A 190 10.75 -0.29 -0.56
CA LEU A 190 9.66 0.34 0.18
C LEU A 190 9.86 0.18 1.69
N ASN A 191 10.12 -1.04 2.17
CA ASN A 191 10.33 -1.30 3.59
C ASN A 191 11.50 -0.52 4.17
N LYS A 192 12.61 -0.48 3.44
CA LYS A 192 13.78 0.32 3.83
C LYS A 192 13.37 1.78 4.00
N ARG A 193 12.71 2.35 2.99
CA ARG A 193 12.32 3.77 3.00
C ARG A 193 11.32 4.08 4.12
N VAL A 194 10.33 3.23 4.33
CA VAL A 194 9.36 3.35 5.44
C VAL A 194 10.09 3.36 6.79
N ASN A 195 11.02 2.43 7.02
CA ASN A 195 11.76 2.38 8.29
C ASN A 195 12.64 3.61 8.53
N GLU A 196 13.10 4.28 7.48
CA GLU A 196 13.81 5.56 7.57
C GLU A 196 12.88 6.75 7.89
N THR A 197 11.57 6.62 7.64
CA THR A 197 10.54 7.68 7.84
C THR A 197 9.63 7.43 9.05
N VAL A 198 9.81 6.33 9.79
CA VAL A 198 9.17 6.15 11.10
C VAL A 198 9.85 7.08 12.10
N PHE A 199 9.52 8.36 12.03
CA PHE A 199 9.60 9.24 13.19
C PHE A 199 8.48 8.82 14.13
N VAL A 200 8.86 8.51 15.37
CA VAL A 200 7.93 8.14 16.44
C VAL A 200 6.98 9.33 16.66
N ASP A 201 5.67 9.12 16.49
CA ASP A 201 4.63 10.09 16.84
C ASP A 201 4.74 10.54 18.31
#